data_AF-A0A9E0HCZ0-F1
#
_entry.id   AF-A0A9E0HCZ0-F1
#
_cell.length_a   1.000
_cell.length_b   1.000
_cell.length_c   1.000
_cell.angle_alpha   90.00
_cell.angle_beta   90.00
_cell.angle_gamma   90.00
#
_symmetry.space_group_name_H-M   'P 1'
#
loop_
_entity.id
_entity.type
_entity.pdbx_description
1 polymer ?
#
loop_
_entity_poly.entity_id
_entity_poly.type
_entity_poly.pdbx_seq_one_letter_code
_entity_poly.pdbx_strand_id
1 'polypeptide(L)'
;MDYGRRANSTTQPPPRAQRATGPVAAGPGSVLDGLWVLLIANEDQLPTADADGRVPMMAKSGDTAYLLGFKTVVKARQFLTSQGIEGAEPRMVVRGNRDDMVRIAQSANAQSVLIDYEPANQSYAGIQRI
;
A
#
# COMPACT_ATOMS: atom_id res chain seq x y z
N MET A 1 -18.94 -33.37 52.51
CA MET A 1 -18.87 -32.06 51.83
C MET A 1 -17.65 -31.34 52.37
N ASP A 2 -16.60 -31.16 51.57
CA ASP A 2 -16.16 -29.85 51.08
C ASP A 2 -14.92 -30.07 50.20
N TYR A 3 -14.96 -29.54 48.99
CA TYR A 3 -13.97 -29.74 47.94
C TYR A 3 -12.97 -28.58 47.94
N GLY A 4 -11.69 -28.89 47.73
CA GLY A 4 -10.88 -28.09 46.80
C GLY A 4 -10.30 -26.75 47.30
N ARG A 5 -9.08 -26.85 47.84
CA ARG A 5 -7.86 -26.21 47.33
C ARG A 5 -8.03 -24.90 46.52
N ARG A 6 -7.52 -23.81 47.13
CA ARG A 6 -7.19 -22.48 46.59
C ARG A 6 -6.91 -22.41 45.07
N ALA A 7 -7.53 -21.45 44.41
CA ALA A 7 -7.08 -20.90 43.13
C ALA A 7 -7.14 -19.37 43.17
N ASN A 8 -5.98 -18.73 43.33
CA ASN A 8 -5.77 -17.35 42.88
C ASN A 8 -5.52 -17.42 41.38
N SER A 9 -6.44 -16.92 40.57
CA SER A 9 -6.25 -16.79 39.12
C SER A 9 -6.50 -15.36 38.68
N THR A 10 -5.50 -14.52 38.91
CA THR A 10 -5.28 -13.27 38.18
C THR A 10 -4.78 -13.62 36.78
N THR A 11 -5.70 -13.96 35.88
CA THR A 11 -5.34 -14.18 34.46
C THR A 11 -5.38 -12.83 33.75
N GLN A 12 -4.26 -12.10 33.85
CA GLN A 12 -4.00 -10.94 33.00
C GLN A 12 -3.95 -11.43 31.55
N PRO A 13 -4.73 -10.85 30.62
CA PRO A 13 -4.66 -11.23 29.21
C PRO A 13 -3.26 -10.90 28.66
N PRO A 14 -2.76 -11.67 27.66
CA PRO A 14 -1.43 -11.48 27.13
C PRO A 14 -1.28 -10.05 26.56
N PRO A 15 -0.09 -9.42 26.68
CA PRO A 15 0.13 -8.13 26.07
C PRO A 15 -0.10 -8.24 24.56
N ARG A 16 -1.10 -7.51 24.08
CA ARG A 16 -1.35 -7.30 22.66
C ARG A 16 -0.01 -6.89 22.04
N ALA A 17 0.49 -7.67 21.08
CA ALA A 17 1.71 -7.38 20.36
C ALA A 17 1.72 -5.89 20.00
N GLN A 18 2.62 -5.13 20.62
CA GLN A 18 2.77 -3.71 20.37
C GLN A 18 3.05 -3.57 18.88
N ARG A 19 2.07 -3.08 18.11
CA ARG A 19 2.32 -2.62 16.75
C ARG A 19 3.46 -1.63 16.85
N ALA A 20 4.59 -1.96 16.23
CA ALA A 20 5.69 -1.02 16.07
C ALA A 20 5.14 0.21 15.34
N THR A 21 4.94 1.29 16.08
CA THR A 21 4.53 2.61 15.56
C THR A 21 5.74 3.49 15.26
N GLY A 22 6.95 2.91 15.19
CA GLY A 22 8.13 3.61 14.73
C GLY A 22 8.15 3.76 13.20
N PRO A 23 8.76 4.82 12.66
CA PRO A 23 9.09 4.86 11.25
C PRO A 23 9.95 3.64 10.92
N VAL A 24 9.47 2.78 10.01
CA VAL A 24 10.28 1.70 9.47
C VAL A 24 11.38 2.35 8.64
N ALA A 25 12.57 2.47 9.20
CA ALA A 25 13.76 2.81 8.44
C ALA A 25 13.92 1.73 7.36
N ALA A 26 13.62 2.08 6.12
CA ALA A 26 13.89 1.23 4.97
C ALA A 26 15.40 0.99 4.94
N GLY A 27 15.83 -0.21 5.33
CA GLY A 27 17.17 -0.69 5.05
C GLY A 27 17.42 -0.74 3.53
N PRO A 28 18.65 -1.02 3.09
CA PRO A 28 19.08 -0.90 1.68
C PRO A 28 18.42 -1.88 0.70
N GLY A 29 17.33 -2.57 1.08
CA GLY A 29 16.50 -3.37 0.20
C GLY A 29 15.38 -2.52 -0.40
N SER A 30 15.19 -2.61 -1.72
CA SER A 30 14.10 -1.95 -2.43
C SER A 30 12.78 -2.35 -1.78
N VAL A 31 12.07 -1.39 -1.17
CA VAL A 31 10.82 -1.64 -0.46
C VAL A 31 9.82 -2.35 -1.39
N LEU A 32 9.92 -2.17 -2.71
CA LEU A 32 9.16 -2.85 -3.78
C LEU A 32 9.24 -4.39 -3.80
N ASP A 33 10.19 -5.01 -3.12
CA ASP A 33 10.30 -6.47 -3.07
C ASP A 33 9.25 -7.06 -2.09
N GLY A 34 8.08 -7.41 -2.64
CA GLY A 34 7.15 -8.37 -2.02
C GLY A 34 5.95 -7.81 -1.26
N LEU A 35 5.65 -6.51 -1.33
CA LEU A 35 4.71 -5.87 -0.39
C LEU A 35 3.83 -4.74 -0.95
N TRP A 36 3.62 -4.66 -2.26
CA TRP A 36 2.96 -3.49 -2.84
C TRP A 36 1.66 -3.83 -3.49
N VAL A 37 0.61 -3.17 -3.03
CA VAL A 37 -0.67 -3.16 -3.68
C VAL A 37 -0.73 -1.88 -4.51
N LEU A 38 -0.76 -2.02 -5.84
CA LEU A 38 -1.12 -0.91 -6.72
C LEU A 38 -2.61 -0.95 -6.94
N LEU A 39 -3.20 0.24 -7.02
CA LEU A 39 -4.56 0.37 -7.49
C LEU A 39 -4.50 0.39 -9.01
N ILE A 40 -5.24 -0.51 -9.64
CA ILE A 40 -5.33 -0.59 -11.10
C ILE A 40 -6.67 -0.02 -11.55
N ALA A 41 -6.65 0.92 -12.49
CA ALA A 41 -7.81 1.34 -13.26
C ALA A 41 -7.73 0.75 -14.67
N ASN A 42 -8.89 0.45 -15.27
CA ASN A 42 -9.00 -0.10 -16.64
C ASN A 42 -9.43 0.97 -17.66
N GLU A 43 -9.16 2.23 -17.39
CA GLU A 43 -9.48 3.32 -18.31
C GLU A 43 -8.22 3.72 -19.09
N ASP A 44 -8.37 4.07 -20.38
CA ASP A 44 -7.32 4.47 -21.35
C ASP A 44 -6.56 5.76 -20.96
N GLN A 45 -6.43 6.06 -19.66
CA GLN A 45 -5.88 7.29 -19.12
C GLN A 45 -4.36 7.40 -19.30
N LEU A 46 -3.65 6.29 -19.54
CA LEU A 46 -2.22 6.28 -19.84
C LEU A 46 -1.93 5.64 -21.20
N PRO A 47 -0.90 6.14 -21.91
CA PRO A 47 -0.52 5.63 -23.24
C PRO A 47 0.10 4.23 -23.18
N THR A 48 0.32 3.67 -22.00
CA THR A 48 0.95 2.38 -21.78
C THR A 48 0.22 1.64 -20.69
N ALA A 49 -0.15 0.40 -20.99
CA ALA A 49 -0.78 -0.54 -20.07
C ALA A 49 0.07 -1.81 -19.94
N ASP A 50 -0.27 -2.66 -18.99
CA ASP A 50 0.29 -4.02 -18.93
C ASP A 50 -0.33 -4.93 -20.01
N ALA A 51 0.12 -6.19 -20.05
CA ALA A 51 -0.37 -7.18 -21.02
C ALA A 51 -1.89 -7.45 -20.95
N ASP A 52 -2.52 -7.12 -19.82
CA ASP A 52 -3.96 -7.29 -19.58
C ASP A 52 -4.73 -5.96 -19.78
N GLY A 53 -4.10 -4.91 -20.32
CA GLY A 53 -4.72 -3.61 -20.56
C GLY A 53 -4.89 -2.74 -19.30
N ARG A 54 -4.14 -3.06 -18.23
CA ARG A 54 -4.29 -2.40 -16.93
C ARG A 54 -3.32 -1.26 -16.73
N VAL A 55 -3.78 -0.24 -16.01
CA VAL A 55 -3.03 0.97 -15.72
C VAL A 55 -2.97 1.23 -14.22
N PRO A 56 -1.79 1.43 -13.62
CA PRO A 56 -1.70 1.78 -12.22
C PRO A 56 -2.16 3.22 -11.97
N MET A 57 -2.84 3.43 -10.86
CA MET A 57 -3.29 4.73 -10.42
C MET A 57 -2.11 5.62 -9.99
N MET A 58 -2.27 6.90 -10.29
CA MET A 58 -1.28 7.93 -9.97
C MET A 58 -1.92 9.08 -9.23
N ALA A 59 -1.14 9.74 -8.39
CA ALA A 59 -1.45 11.05 -7.85
C ALA A 59 -0.65 12.11 -8.58
N LYS A 60 -1.26 13.29 -8.80
CA LYS A 60 -0.55 14.47 -9.31
C LYS A 60 -0.46 15.51 -8.21
N SER A 61 0.72 16.13 -8.09
CA SER A 61 0.95 17.32 -7.27
C SER A 61 1.66 18.35 -8.14
N GLY A 62 0.94 19.39 -8.55
CA GLY A 62 1.38 20.29 -9.62
C GLY A 62 1.68 19.49 -10.89
N ASP A 63 2.89 19.69 -11.43
CA ASP A 63 3.36 19.01 -12.65
C ASP A 63 3.99 17.63 -12.38
N THR A 64 4.08 17.21 -11.12
CA THR A 64 4.73 15.95 -10.75
C THR A 64 3.70 14.84 -10.57
N ALA A 65 3.92 13.70 -11.24
CA ALA A 65 3.17 12.48 -11.05
C ALA A 65 3.87 11.54 -10.05
N TYR A 66 3.06 10.80 -9.31
CA TYR A 66 3.50 9.82 -8.33
C TYR A 66 2.68 8.54 -8.47
N LEU A 67 3.34 7.38 -8.42
CA LEU A 67 2.67 6.09 -8.34
C LEU A 67 2.08 5.91 -6.93
N LEU A 68 0.85 5.40 -6.83
CA LEU A 68 0.25 5.10 -5.52
C LEU A 68 0.49 3.65 -5.13
N GLY A 69 1.22 3.45 -4.04
CA GLY A 69 1.55 2.14 -3.50
C GLY A 69 1.08 1.95 -2.08
N PHE A 70 0.55 0.78 -1.75
CA PHE A 70 0.05 0.49 -0.41
C PHE A 70 0.72 -0.75 0.17
N LYS A 71 1.07 -0.69 1.46
CA LYS A 71 1.67 -1.82 2.19
C LYS A 71 0.70 -2.99 2.36
N THR A 72 -0.60 -2.74 2.27
CA THR A 72 -1.64 -3.75 2.48
C THR A 72 -2.84 -3.50 1.58
N VAL A 73 -3.57 -4.57 1.25
CA VAL A 73 -4.84 -4.49 0.50
C VAL A 73 -5.90 -3.71 1.31
N VAL A 74 -5.87 -3.79 2.63
CA VAL A 74 -6.82 -3.08 3.50
C VAL A 74 -6.69 -1.57 3.31
N LYS A 75 -5.46 -1.03 3.34
CA LYS A 75 -5.23 0.40 3.11
C LYS A 75 -5.60 0.84 1.70
N ALA A 76 -5.28 0.02 0.70
CA ALA A 76 -5.67 0.28 -0.69
C ALA A 76 -7.19 0.37 -0.84
N ARG A 77 -7.95 -0.55 -0.23
CA ARG A 77 -9.42 -0.51 -0.23
C ARG A 77 -9.97 0.69 0.52
N GLN A 78 -9.40 1.03 1.68
CA GLN A 78 -9.79 2.21 2.44
C GLN A 78 -9.61 3.49 1.62
N PHE A 79 -8.48 3.61 0.91
CA PHE A 79 -8.23 4.71 -0.01
C PHE A 79 -9.32 4.79 -1.08
N LEU A 80 -9.58 3.69 -1.81
CA LEU A 80 -10.61 3.64 -2.86
C LEU A 80 -11.99 4.08 -2.34
N THR A 81 -12.41 3.53 -1.20
CA THR A 81 -13.68 3.89 -0.56
C THR A 81 -13.72 5.36 -0.16
N SER A 82 -12.63 5.89 0.42
CA SER A 82 -12.56 7.29 0.84
C SER A 82 -12.64 8.28 -0.32
N GLN A 83 -12.13 7.88 -1.49
CA GLN A 83 -12.10 8.71 -2.69
C GLN A 83 -13.34 8.50 -3.58
N GLY A 84 -14.22 7.55 -3.24
CA GLY A 84 -15.39 7.22 -4.05
C GLY A 84 -15.03 6.68 -5.44
N ILE A 85 -13.88 5.99 -5.55
CA ILE A 85 -13.38 5.49 -6.84
C ILE A 85 -13.97 4.11 -7.09
N GLU A 86 -14.75 4.01 -8.17
CA GLU A 86 -15.35 2.77 -8.63
C GLU A 86 -14.49 2.11 -9.73
N GLY A 87 -14.54 0.79 -9.86
CA GLY A 87 -13.84 0.05 -10.92
C GLY A 87 -12.33 -0.13 -10.73
N ALA A 88 -11.71 0.55 -9.75
CA ALA A 88 -10.31 0.33 -9.42
C ALA A 88 -10.13 -0.83 -8.43
N GLU A 89 -9.11 -1.66 -8.67
CA GLU A 89 -8.88 -2.86 -7.86
C GLU A 89 -7.47 -2.88 -7.25
N PRO A 90 -7.35 -3.23 -5.95
CA PRO A 90 -6.07 -3.50 -5.32
C PRO A 90 -5.40 -4.75 -5.92
N ARG A 91 -4.20 -4.62 -6.47
CA ARG A 91 -3.40 -5.73 -7.00
C ARG A 91 -2.01 -5.81 -6.41
N MET A 92 -1.59 -7.02 -6.08
CA MET A 92 -0.23 -7.28 -5.59
C MET A 92 0.79 -7.17 -6.72
N VAL A 93 1.84 -6.39 -6.48
CA VAL A 93 3.05 -6.32 -7.28
C VAL A 93 4.03 -7.34 -6.71
N VAL A 94 4.48 -8.20 -7.59
CA VAL A 94 5.45 -9.25 -7.34
C VAL A 94 6.63 -9.04 -8.29
N ARG A 95 7.73 -9.75 -8.07
CA ARG A 95 8.93 -9.64 -8.92
C ARG A 95 8.62 -9.80 -10.41
N GLY A 96 7.68 -10.68 -10.77
CA GLY A 96 7.32 -10.97 -12.16
C GLY A 96 6.58 -9.85 -12.91
N ASN A 97 5.92 -8.91 -12.23
CA ASN A 97 5.20 -7.80 -12.87
C ASN A 97 5.72 -6.40 -12.45
N ARG A 98 6.72 -6.34 -11.56
CA ARG A 98 7.28 -5.09 -11.04
C ARG A 98 7.80 -4.18 -12.16
N ASP A 99 8.58 -4.73 -13.08
CA ASP A 99 9.26 -3.93 -14.10
C ASP A 99 8.26 -3.30 -15.08
N ASP A 100 7.16 -4.00 -15.39
CA ASP A 100 6.06 -3.43 -16.18
C ASP A 100 5.37 -2.28 -15.45
N MET A 101 5.10 -2.42 -14.15
CA MET A 101 4.48 -1.35 -13.37
C MET A 101 5.37 -0.11 -13.30
N VAL A 102 6.67 -0.30 -13.14
CA VAL A 102 7.65 0.80 -13.15
C VAL A 102 7.72 1.44 -14.54
N ARG A 103 7.76 0.64 -15.62
CA ARG A 103 7.77 1.15 -17.00
C ARG A 103 6.53 1.98 -17.32
N ILE A 104 5.34 1.53 -16.91
CA ILE A 104 4.09 2.29 -17.08
C ILE A 104 4.16 3.59 -16.27
N ALA A 105 4.62 3.53 -15.02
CA ALA A 105 4.76 4.72 -14.18
C ALA A 105 5.70 5.77 -14.78
N GLN A 106 6.87 5.34 -15.27
CA GLN A 106 7.84 6.20 -15.95
C GLN A 106 7.27 6.78 -17.26
N SER A 107 6.48 6.02 -18.02
CA SER A 107 5.82 6.53 -19.24
C SER A 107 4.87 7.69 -18.98
N ALA A 108 4.34 7.78 -17.76
CA ALA A 108 3.48 8.86 -17.28
C ALA A 108 4.25 9.96 -16.52
N ASN A 109 5.58 9.94 -16.60
CA ASN A 109 6.49 10.87 -15.93
C ASN A 109 6.39 10.82 -14.39
N ALA A 110 6.04 9.66 -13.82
CA ALA A 110 6.02 9.49 -12.37
C ALA A 110 7.44 9.47 -11.81
N GLN A 111 7.73 10.34 -10.84
CA GLN A 111 9.08 10.48 -10.27
C GLN A 111 9.34 9.53 -9.10
N SER A 112 8.29 9.10 -8.40
CA SER A 112 8.38 8.30 -7.18
C SER A 112 7.06 7.59 -6.88
N VAL A 113 7.12 6.60 -6.00
CA VAL A 113 5.96 5.95 -5.39
C VAL A 113 5.69 6.58 -4.02
N LEU A 114 4.45 7.00 -3.78
CA LEU A 114 3.97 7.37 -2.45
C LEU A 114 3.40 6.14 -1.76
N ILE A 115 3.87 5.88 -0.54
CA ILE A 115 3.48 4.70 0.24
C ILE A 115 2.38 5.07 1.22
N ASP A 116 1.25 4.37 1.18
CA ASP A 116 0.10 4.60 2.04
C ASP A 116 -0.29 6.09 2.07
N TYR A 117 -0.51 6.66 0.88
CA TYR A 117 -0.93 8.05 0.73
C TYR A 117 -2.35 8.23 1.30
N GLU A 118 -2.53 9.30 2.09
CA GLU A 118 -3.78 9.67 2.75
C GLU A 118 -4.23 11.05 2.25
N PRO A 119 -5.24 11.12 1.34
CA PRO A 119 -5.67 12.38 0.73
C PRO A 119 -6.24 13.38 1.73
N ALA A 120 -6.90 12.90 2.79
CA ALA A 120 -7.58 13.74 3.77
C ALA A 120 -6.65 14.74 4.47
N ASN A 121 -5.36 14.39 4.60
CA ASN A 121 -4.34 15.24 5.22
C ASN A 121 -3.07 15.38 4.37
N GLN A 122 -3.11 14.93 3.10
CA GLN A 122 -1.99 14.95 2.16
C GLN A 122 -0.70 14.31 2.71
N SER A 123 -0.81 13.28 3.55
CA SER A 123 0.32 12.60 4.17
C SER A 123 0.63 11.26 3.51
N TYR A 124 1.82 10.72 3.74
CA TYR A 124 2.25 9.41 3.26
C TYR A 124 3.20 8.76 4.27
N ALA A 125 3.23 7.42 4.31
CA ALA A 125 4.10 6.65 5.20
C ALA A 125 5.54 6.52 4.68
N GLY A 126 5.79 6.80 3.40
CA GLY A 126 7.11 6.79 2.79
C GLY A 126 7.08 7.25 1.32
N ILE A 127 8.26 7.49 0.76
CA ILE A 127 8.44 7.80 -0.65
C ILE A 127 9.61 6.99 -1.19
N GLN A 128 9.47 6.43 -2.39
CA GLN A 128 10.52 5.64 -3.04
C GLN A 128 10.69 6.07 -4.49
N ARG A 129 11.94 6.33 -4.92
CA ARG A 129 12.25 6.61 -6.32
C ARG A 129 12.10 5.37 -7.20
N ILE A 130 11.66 5.60 -8.44
CA ILE A 130 11.47 4.60 -9.50
C ILE A 130 12.24 5.00 -10.76
#